data_AF-A0A1V5AUR0-F1
#
_entry.id   AF-A0A1V5AUR0-F1
#
_cell.length_a   1.000
_cell.length_b   1.000
_cell.length_c   1.000
_cell.angle_alpha   90.00
_cell.angle_beta   90.00
_cell.angle_gamma   90.00
#
_symmetry.space_group_name_H-M   'P 1'
#
loop_
_entity.id
_entity.type
_entity.pdbx_description
1 polymer ?
#
loop_
_entity_poly.entity_id
_entity_poly.type
_entity_poly.pdbx_seq_one_letter_code
_entity_poly.pdbx_strand_id
1 'polypeptide(L)' 'MHDAVCADCGKETKVPFKPDGSRPVYCSECYQKHRPARSPRRF' A
#
# COMPACT_ATOMS: atom_id res chain seq x y z
N MET A 1 -4.76 -1.91 -15.10
CA MET A 1 -4.29 -1.07 -13.98
C MET A 1 -5.40 -0.10 -13.66
N HIS A 2 -5.80 0.00 -12.39
CA HIS A 2 -6.82 0.92 -11.91
C HIS A 2 -6.14 2.08 -11.20
N ASP A 3 -6.60 3.29 -11.47
CA ASP A 3 -6.16 4.48 -10.74
C ASP A 3 -6.79 4.47 -9.35
N ALA A 4 -5.97 4.68 -8.34
CA ALA A 4 -6.36 4.70 -6.94
C ALA A 4 -5.57 5.78 -6.21
N VAL A 5 -6.15 6.30 -5.12
CA VAL A 5 -5.51 7.32 -4.29
C VAL A 5 -4.94 6.66 -3.05
N CYS A 6 -3.69 6.97 -2.71
CA CYS A 6 -3.08 6.49 -1.49
C CYS A 6 -3.83 7.04 -0.27
N ALA A 7 -4.35 6.15 0.58
CA ALA A 7 -5.09 6.53 1.78
C ALA A 7 -4.23 7.23 2.84
N ASP A 8 -2.90 7.11 2.74
CA ASP A 8 -1.95 7.65 3.71
C ASP A 8 -1.39 9.03 3.29
N CYS A 9 -1.07 9.19 2.00
CA CYS A 9 -0.42 10.41 1.49
C CYS A 9 -1.20 11.15 0.41
N GLY A 10 -2.33 10.62 -0.07
CA GLY A 10 -3.19 11.25 -1.07
C GLY A 10 -2.62 11.25 -2.51
N LYS A 11 -1.48 10.59 -2.76
CA LYS A 11 -0.91 10.49 -4.12
C LYS A 11 -1.72 9.55 -5.00
N GLU A 12 -1.84 9.89 -6.28
CA GLU A 12 -2.40 9.01 -7.31
C GLU A 12 -1.43 7.86 -7.62
N THR A 13 -1.94 6.63 -7.65
CA THR A 13 -1.15 5.43 -7.92
C THR A 13 -1.94 4.43 -8.76
N LYS A 14 -1.23 3.59 -9.50
CA LYS A 14 -1.82 2.58 -10.39
C LYS A 14 -1.68 1.22 -9.76
N VAL A 15 -2.81 0.60 -9.43
CA VAL A 15 -2.86 -0.72 -8.81
C VAL A 15 -3.42 -1.78 -9.76
N PRO A 16 -2.98 -3.04 -9.64
CA PRO A 16 -3.48 -4.13 -10.48
C PRO A 16 -4.85 -4.67 -10.03
N PHE A 17 -5.33 -4.27 -8.84
CA PHE A 17 -6.60 -4.70 -8.27
C PHE A 17 -7.61 -3.54 -8.30
N LYS A 18 -8.91 -3.87 -8.26
CA LYS A 18 -9.98 -2.88 -8.25
C LYS A 18 -10.10 -2.31 -6.83
N PRO A 19 -9.94 -0.99 -6.61
CA PRO A 19 -10.11 -0.40 -5.29
C PRO A 19 -11.60 -0.48 -4.90
N ASP A 20 -11.90 -1.34 -3.93
CA ASP A 20 -13.26 -1.60 -3.44
C ASP A 20 -13.72 -0.61 -2.35
N GLY A 21 -12.84 0.29 -1.90
CA GLY A 21 -13.13 1.24 -0.82
C GLY A 21 -13.20 0.61 0.58
N SER A 22 -13.40 -0.70 0.68
CA SER A 22 -13.31 -1.47 1.93
C SER A 22 -11.88 -1.66 2.41
N ARG A 23 -10.89 -1.66 1.51
CA ARG A 23 -9.46 -1.72 1.85
C ARG A 23 -8.69 -0.47 1.42
N PRO A 24 -7.85 0.10 2.31
CA PRO A 24 -7.04 1.26 1.96
C PRO A 24 -5.99 0.88 0.91
N VAL A 25 -5.89 1.69 -0.14
CA VAL A 25 -4.83 1.58 -1.14
C VAL A 25 -3.63 2.37 -0.68
N TYR A 26 -2.44 1.81 -0.80
CA TYR A 26 -1.19 2.49 -0.48
C TYR A 26 -0.29 2.56 -1.70
N CYS A 27 0.42 3.68 -1.85
CA CYS A 27 1.51 3.78 -2.80
C CYS A 27 2.69 2.89 -2.34
N SER A 28 3.63 2.60 -3.24
CA SER A 28 4.80 1.78 -2.94
C SER A 28 5.58 2.23 -1.69
N GLU A 29 5.68 3.54 -1.48
CA GLU A 29 6.36 4.13 -0.32
C GLU A 29 5.60 3.86 0.98
N CYS A 30 4.30 4.19 1.04
CA CYS A 30 3.48 3.98 2.23
C CYS A 30 3.29 2.49 2.52
N TYR A 31 3.18 1.65 1.49
CA TYR A 31 3.12 0.20 1.64
C TYR A 31 4.39 -0.37 2.29
N GLN A 32 5.57 0.14 1.91
CA GLN A 32 6.83 -0.25 2.56
C GLN A 32 6.90 0.18 4.03
N LYS A 33 6.37 1.37 4.37
CA LYS A 33 6.31 1.86 5.77
C LYS A 33 5.36 1.03 6.63
N HIS A 34 4.21 0.64 6.08
CA HIS A 34 3.23 -0.20 6.75
C HIS A 34 3.64 -1.67 6.83
N ARG A 35 4.60 -2.10 6.00
CA ARG A 35 5.09 -3.48 6.04
C ARG A 35 5.80 -3.68 7.38
N PRO A 36 5.30 -4.55 8.28
CA PRO A 36 5.99 -4.83 9.52
C PRO A 36 7.39 -5.33 9.16
N ALA A 37 8.42 -4.70 9.73
CA ALA A 37 9.79 -5.15 9.58
C ALA A 37 9.80 -6.63 9.92
N ARG A 38 10.10 -7.48 8.94
CA ARG A 38 10.18 -8.93 9.17
C ARG A 38 11.17 -9.09 10.31
N SER A 39 10.65 -9.51 11.47
CA SER A 39 11.47 -9.74 12.66
C SER A 39 12.72 -10.49 12.20
N PRO A 40 13.93 -10.02 12.51
CA PRO A 40 15.12 -10.73 12.10
C PRO A 40 14.95 -12.15 12.63
N ARG A 41 15.06 -13.13 11.73
CA ARG A 41 15.04 -14.54 12.14
C ARG A 41 16.19 -14.69 13.13
N ARG A 42 15.83 -14.79 14.42
CA ARG A 42 16.79 -15.11 15.47
C ARG A 42 17.26 -16.52 15.18
N PHE A 43 18.56 -16.64 14.92
CA PHE A 43 19.28 -17.91 14.84
C PHE A 43 19.22 -18.63 16.19
#